data_AF-A0AAU2WTI9-F1
#
_entry.id   AF-A0AAU2WTI9-F1
#
_cell.length_a   1.000
_cell.length_b   1.000
_cell.length_c   1.000
_cell.angle_alpha   90.00
_cell.angle_beta   90.00
_cell.angle_gamma   90.00
#
_symmetry.space_group_name_H-M   'P 1'
#
loop_
_entity.id
_entity.type
_entity.pdbx_description
1 polymer ?
#
loop_
_entity_poly.entity_id
_entity_poly.type
_entity_poly.pdbx_seq_one_letter_code
_entity_poly.pdbx_strand_id
1 'polypeptide(L)' 'MPEIAKAAEAPFRLMSDLIVQGQGQGALRTGDPERIGMVLFATLQGIASLINGNLVDRDMLDDLVDTAVEQFLQGTRPPE' A
#
# COMPACT_ATOMS: atom_id res chain seq x y z
N MET A 1 24.68 -5.28 5.65
CA MET A 1 23.30 -4.93 5.24
C MET A 1 22.98 -4.98 3.73
N PRO A 2 23.91 -5.16 2.76
CA PRO A 2 23.54 -5.10 1.34
C PRO A 2 22.64 -6.26 0.87
N GLU A 3 22.78 -7.45 1.47
CA GLU A 3 21.95 -8.62 1.13
C GLU A 3 20.47 -8.44 1.49
N ILE A 4 20.15 -7.75 2.60
CA ILE A 4 18.76 -7.49 2.98
C ILE A 4 18.12 -6.50 1.99
N ALA A 5 18.85 -5.47 1.57
CA ALA A 5 18.37 -4.51 0.57
C ALA A 5 18.12 -5.19 -0.79
N LYS A 6 19.03 -6.07 -1.21
CA LYS A 6 18.91 -6.83 -2.46
C LYS A 6 17.74 -7.82 -2.43
N ALA A 7 17.49 -8.46 -1.29
CA ALA A 7 16.33 -9.33 -1.11
C ALA A 7 15.00 -8.55 -1.11
N ALA A 8 15.00 -7.31 -0.59
CA ALA A 8 13.83 -6.45 -0.60
C ALA A 8 13.47 -5.92 -2.01
N GLU A 9 14.43 -5.86 -2.93
CA GLU A 9 14.23 -5.36 -4.30
C GLU A 9 13.13 -6.13 -5.05
N ALA A 10 13.07 -7.46 -4.91
CA ALA A 10 12.10 -8.28 -5.62
C ALA A 10 10.64 -8.04 -5.17
N PRO A 11 10.30 -8.04 -3.86
CA PRO A 11 8.97 -7.67 -3.38
C PRO A 11 8.55 -6.24 -3.76
N PHE A 12 9.45 -5.25 -3.63
CA PHE A 12 9.14 -3.87 -4.00
C PHE A 12 8.92 -3.70 -5.50
N ARG A 13 9.67 -4.43 -6.33
CA ARG A 13 9.46 -4.46 -7.78
C ARG A 13 8.10 -5.03 -8.15
N LEU A 14 7.69 -6.15 -7.55
CA LEU A 14 6.36 -6.72 -7.76
C LEU A 14 5.24 -5.73 -7.43
N MET A 15 5.37 -5.01 -6.32
CA MET A 15 4.40 -3.98 -5.93
C MET A 15 4.36 -2.83 -6.94
N SER A 16 5.52 -2.37 -7.41
CA SER A 16 5.62 -1.34 -8.44
C SER A 16 4.95 -1.76 -9.76
N ASP A 17 5.21 -3.00 -10.21
CA ASP A 17 4.63 -3.54 -11.44
C ASP A 17 3.08 -3.60 -11.36
N LEU A 18 2.52 -3.98 -10.20
CA LEU A 18 1.08 -3.98 -9.97
C LEU A 18 0.48 -2.56 -9.99
N ILE A 19 1.19 -1.56 -9.45
CA ILE A 19 0.75 -0.17 -9.51
C ILE A 19 0.75 0.34 -10.94
N VAL A 20 1.80 0.05 -11.72
CA VAL A 20 1.88 0.40 -13.14
C VAL A 20 0.75 -0.25 -13.93
N GLN A 21 0.48 -1.53 -13.66
CA GLN A 21 -0.64 -2.24 -14.28
C GLN A 21 -1.99 -1.58 -13.95
N GLY A 22 -2.25 -1.28 -12.68
CA GLY A 22 -3.49 -0.63 -12.24
C GLY A 22 -3.67 0.75 -12.87
N GLN A 23 -2.58 1.50 -13.06
CA GLN A 23 -2.59 2.78 -13.79
C GLN A 23 -2.92 2.59 -15.27
N GLY A 24 -2.31 1.61 -15.93
CA GLY A 24 -2.60 1.28 -17.33
C GLY A 24 -4.05 0.86 -17.58
N GLN A 25 -4.72 0.31 -16.56
CA GLN A 25 -6.13 -0.11 -16.61
C GLN A 25 -7.12 0.98 -16.15
N GLY A 26 -6.64 2.14 -15.69
CA GLY A 26 -7.48 3.20 -15.13
C GLY A 26 -8.06 2.88 -13.74
N ALA A 27 -7.61 1.80 -13.11
CA ALA A 27 -7.98 1.44 -11.73
C ALA A 27 -7.25 2.29 -10.68
N LEU A 28 -6.08 2.83 -11.04
CA LEU A 28 -5.29 3.74 -10.22
C LEU A 28 -4.91 5.00 -11.00
N ARG A 29 -4.79 6.13 -10.30
CA ARG A 29 -4.40 7.42 -10.85
C ARG A 29 -2.94 7.35 -11.27
N THR A 30 -2.65 7.90 -12.44
CA THR A 30 -1.27 8.07 -12.91
C THR A 30 -0.45 8.91 -11.96
N GLY A 31 0.77 8.45 -11.69
CA GLY A 31 1.71 9.03 -10.74
C GLY A 31 2.91 8.12 -10.56
N ASP A 32 3.87 8.54 -9.73
CA ASP A 32 5.08 7.77 -9.44
C ASP A 32 4.76 6.46 -8.70
N PRO A 33 4.98 5.28 -9.31
CA PRO A 33 4.69 3.98 -8.70
C PRO A 33 5.46 3.73 -7.40
N GLU A 34 6.71 4.18 -7.31
CA GLU A 34 7.51 3.99 -6.09
C GLU A 34 6.93 4.80 -4.93
N ARG A 35 6.58 6.07 -5.18
CA ARG A 35 5.94 6.92 -4.18
C ARG A 35 4.58 6.38 -3.74
N ILE A 36 3.79 5.88 -4.68
CA ILE A 36 2.48 5.27 -4.40
C ILE A 36 2.66 4.00 -3.54
N GLY A 37 3.61 3.14 -3.89
CA GLY A 37 3.94 1.93 -3.13
C GLY A 37 4.46 2.24 -1.72
N MET A 38 5.30 3.28 -1.58
CA MET A 38 5.78 3.73 -0.26
C MET A 38 4.65 4.21 0.65
N VAL A 39 3.69 4.96 0.13
CA VAL A 39 2.52 5.41 0.92
C VAL A 39 1.66 4.21 1.33
N LEU A 40 1.39 3.28 0.42
CA LEU A 40 0.65 2.06 0.73
C LEU A 40 1.34 1.24 1.83
N PHE A 41 2.66 1.04 1.68
CA PHE A 41 3.46 0.32 2.66
C PHE A 41 3.45 1.00 4.02
N ALA A 42 3.63 2.33 4.06
CA ALA A 42 3.58 3.10 5.31
C ALA A 42 2.22 2.99 6.01
N THR A 43 1.12 3.01 5.26
CA THR A 43 -0.23 2.83 5.80
C THR A 43 -0.39 1.45 6.45
N LEU A 44 -0.04 0.37 5.73
CA LEU A 44 -0.14 -1.00 6.25
C LEU A 44 0.77 -1.21 7.47
N GLN A 45 2.00 -0.69 7.42
CA GLN A 45 2.92 -0.72 8.54
C GLN A 45 2.37 0.04 9.75
N GLY A 46 1.71 1.18 9.54
CA GLY A 46 1.07 1.96 10.59
C GLY A 46 -0.05 1.18 11.28
N ILE A 47 -0.95 0.59 10.51
CA ILE A 47 -2.04 -0.27 11.03
C ILE A 47 -1.45 -1.42 11.85
N ALA A 48 -0.48 -2.14 11.28
CA ALA A 48 0.17 -3.26 11.97
C ALA A 48 0.85 -2.80 13.28
N SER A 49 1.48 -1.62 13.28
CA SER A 49 2.13 -1.06 14.47
C SER A 49 1.12 -0.71 15.57
N LEU A 50 -0.02 -0.11 15.22
CA LEU A 50 -1.08 0.25 16.17
C LEU A 50 -1.71 -0.99 16.82
N ILE A 51 -2.02 -2.01 16.00
CA ILE A 51 -2.63 -3.27 16.45
C ILE A 51 -1.65 -4.08 17.32
N ASN A 52 -0.40 -4.26 16.86
CA ASN A 52 0.62 -4.99 17.61
C ASN A 52 1.04 -4.26 18.90
N GLY A 53 0.98 -2.93 18.90
CA GLY A 53 1.20 -2.10 20.09
C GLY A 53 0.02 -2.07 21.06
N ASN A 54 -1.09 -2.75 20.76
CA ASN A 54 -2.30 -2.79 21.57
C ASN A 54 -2.89 -1.38 21.82
N LEU A 55 -2.65 -0.45 20.89
CA LEU A 55 -3.18 0.92 20.89
C LEU A 55 -4.57 1.00 20.25
N VAL A 56 -4.89 0.01 19.41
CA VAL A 56 -6.19 -0.20 18.78
C VAL A 56 -6.58 -1.65 18.99
N ASP A 57 -7.89 -1.92 19.10
CA ASP A 57 -8.42 -3.27 19.25
C ASP A 57 -8.06 -4.15 18.04
N ARG A 58 -7.72 -5.42 18.27
CA ARG A 58 -7.37 -6.38 17.21
C ARG A 58 -8.55 -6.67 16.30
N ASP A 59 -9.77 -6.59 16.84
CA ASP A 59 -10.99 -6.84 16.07
C ASP A 59 -11.22 -5.77 14.98
N MET A 60 -10.54 -4.62 15.08
CA MET A 60 -10.57 -3.54 14.08
C MET A 60 -9.58 -3.74 12.93
N LEU A 61 -8.73 -4.78 12.96
CA LEU A 61 -7.69 -4.97 11.95
C LEU A 61 -8.27 -5.06 10.54
N ASP A 62 -9.26 -5.93 10.35
CA ASP A 62 -9.85 -6.18 9.04
C ASP A 62 -10.54 -4.92 8.51
N ASP A 63 -11.36 -4.27 9.34
CA ASP A 63 -12.06 -3.01 9.01
C ASP A 63 -11.09 -1.88 8.61
N LEU A 64 -9.96 -1.74 9.31
CA LEU A 64 -8.95 -0.71 9.02
C LEU A 64 -8.21 -0.98 7.71
N VAL A 65 -7.90 -2.25 7.43
CA VAL A 65 -7.25 -2.65 6.18
C VAL A 65 -8.21 -2.42 5.01
N ASP A 66 -9.46 -2.84 5.12
CA ASP A 66 -10.48 -2.66 4.08
C ASP A 66 -10.70 -1.16 3.81
N THR A 67 -10.86 -0.36 4.86
CA THR A 67 -10.99 1.10 4.73
C THR A 67 -9.77 1.73 4.06
N ALA A 68 -8.56 1.29 4.42
CA ALA A 68 -7.34 1.81 3.82
C ALA A 68 -7.25 1.47 2.33
N VAL A 69 -7.63 0.25 1.93
CA VAL A 69 -7.67 -0.18 0.53
C VAL A 69 -8.72 0.63 -0.24
N GLU A 70 -9.92 0.78 0.29
CA GLU A 70 -10.98 1.57 -0.34
C GLU A 70 -10.55 3.02 -0.56
N GLN A 71 -10.01 3.68 0.48
CA GLN A 71 -9.56 5.07 0.36
C GLN A 71 -8.39 5.21 -0.61
N PHE A 72 -7.48 4.23 -0.64
CA PHE A 72 -6.38 4.22 -1.57
C PHE A 72 -6.88 4.10 -3.01
N LEU A 73 -7.82 3.20 -3.29
CA LEU A 73 -8.43 3.02 -4.61
C LEU A 73 -9.32 4.20 -5.02
N GLN A 74 -10.07 4.79 -4.10
CA GLN A 74 -10.94 5.93 -4.38
C GLN A 74 -10.15 7.23 -4.59
N GLY A 75 -9.14 7.50 -3.76
CA GLY A 75 -8.22 8.63 -3.95
C GLY A 75 -7.36 8.50 -5.21
N THR A 76 -7.36 7.33 -5.84
CA THR A 76 -6.69 7.04 -7.10
C THR A 76 -7.67 6.81 -8.27
N ARG A 77 -8.99 6.86 -8.07
CA ARG A 77 -9.93 6.77 -9.19
C ARG A 77 -9.94 8.10 -9.96
N PRO A 78 -9.91 8.11 -11.31
CA PRO A 78 -10.08 9.34 -12.09
C PRO A 78 -11.44 10.00 -11.75
N PRO A 79 -11.52 11.34 -11.65
CA PRO A 79 -12.81 12.02 -11.63
C PRO A 79 -13.53 11.76 -12.97
N GLU A 80 -14.84 11.51 -12.90
CA GLU A 80 -15.72 11.33 -14.08
C GLU A 80 -15.78 12.58 -14.96
#